data_AF-A0A4R6T799-F1
#
_entry.id   AF-A0A4R6T799-F1
#
_cell.length_a   1.000
_cell.length_b   1.000
_cell.length_c   1.000
_cell.angle_alpha   90.00
_cell.angle_beta   90.00
_cell.angle_gamma   90.00
#
_symmetry.space_group_name_H-M   'P 1'
#
loop_
_entity.id
_entity.type
_entity.pdbx_description
1 polymer ?
#
loop_
_entity_poly.entity_id
_entity_poly.type
_entity_poly.pdbx_seq_one_letter_code
_entity_poly.pdbx_strand_id
1 'polypeptide(L)'
;MNPSISFTDPGAILGKTFLRIAQVLLVILAVCSGYMAYLASEGLFSGWNIEIDSDLEQLFPGVSPDSWILYLFLGLAVKFLFWFGILAWLERKI
;
A
#
# COMPACT_ATOMS: atom_id res chain seq x y z
N MET A 1 38.01 13.04 -13.83
CA MET A 1 37.24 14.23 -13.44
C MET A 1 36.00 13.74 -12.70
N ASN A 2 35.96 13.91 -11.38
CA ASN A 2 34.75 13.67 -10.61
C ASN A 2 33.74 14.76 -10.98
N PRO A 3 32.55 14.44 -11.49
CA PRO A 3 31.48 15.42 -11.45
C PRO A 3 31.15 15.58 -9.96
N SER A 4 31.67 16.65 -9.36
CA SER A 4 31.08 17.22 -8.16
C SER A 4 29.65 17.55 -8.54
N ILE A 5 28.72 16.64 -8.24
CA ILE A 5 27.29 16.88 -8.31
C ILE A 5 27.07 18.11 -7.45
N SER A 6 26.84 19.24 -8.11
CA SER A 6 26.60 20.51 -7.47
C SER A 6 25.35 20.32 -6.62
N PHE A 7 25.50 20.45 -5.30
CA PHE A 7 24.44 20.34 -4.29
C PHE A 7 23.39 21.48 -4.37
N THR A 8 23.13 22.01 -5.57
CA THR A 8 22.40 23.26 -5.80
C THR A 8 21.47 23.22 -7.01
N ASP A 9 21.12 22.05 -7.55
CA ASP A 9 20.01 21.96 -8.51
C ASP A 9 18.66 21.99 -7.76
N PRO A 10 17.89 23.08 -7.83
CA PRO A 10 16.64 23.22 -7.06
C PRO A 10 15.62 22.13 -7.43
N GLY A 11 15.68 21.64 -8.67
CA GLY A 11 14.85 20.53 -9.15
C GLY A 11 15.12 19.21 -8.44
N ALA A 12 16.38 18.90 -8.11
CA ALA A 12 16.73 17.68 -7.37
C ALA A 12 16.23 17.74 -5.92
N ILE A 13 16.29 18.92 -5.29
CA ILE A 13 15.79 19.15 -3.93
C ILE A 13 14.26 19.04 -3.89
N LEU A 14 13.56 19.63 -4.87
CA LEU A 14 12.10 19.51 -5.01
C LEU A 14 11.67 18.06 -5.25
N GLY A 15 12.38 17.34 -6.13
CA GLY A 15 12.13 15.92 -6.40
C GLY A 15 12.30 15.04 -5.15
N LYS A 16 13.37 15.24 -4.38
CA LYS A 16 13.59 14.53 -3.11
C LYS A 16 12.49 14.83 -2.09
N THR A 17 12.07 16.08 -1.98
CA THR A 17 10.99 16.48 -1.06
C THR A 17 9.66 15.82 -1.45
N PHE A 18 9.32 15.84 -2.74
CA PHE A 18 8.11 15.19 -3.24
C PHE A 18 8.12 13.67 -2.98
N LEU A 19 9.24 13.00 -3.23
CA LEU A 19 9.40 11.57 -2.96
C LEU A 19 9.17 11.23 -1.48
N ARG A 20 9.71 12.05 -0.57
CA ARG A 20 9.49 11.86 0.86
C ARG A 20 8.04 12.04 1.27
N ILE A 21 7.34 13.04 0.73
CA ILE A 21 5.91 13.24 0.98
C ILE A 21 5.13 12.00 0.50
N ALA A 22 5.42 11.51 -0.71
CA ALA A 22 4.78 10.31 -1.25
C ALA A 22 5.06 9.07 -0.40
N GLN A 23 6.30 8.88 0.07
CA GLN A 23 6.66 7.79 0.98
C GLN A 23 5.87 7.85 2.30
N VAL A 24 5.77 9.02 2.93
CA VAL A 24 5.00 9.19 4.17
C VAL A 24 3.53 8.86 3.95
N LEU A 25 2.94 9.34 2.85
CA LEU A 25 1.56 9.00 2.49
C LEU A 25 1.36 7.49 2.30
N LEU A 26 2.29 6.82 1.62
CA LEU A 26 2.23 5.36 1.44
C LEU A 26 2.29 4.61 2.76
N VAL A 27 3.14 5.04 3.70
CA VAL A 27 3.22 4.42 5.03
C VAL A 27 1.92 4.62 5.80
N ILE A 28 1.35 5.82 5.78
CA ILE A 28 0.05 6.11 6.41
C ILE A 28 -1.04 5.20 5.83
N LEU A 29 -1.12 5.11 4.50
CA LEU A 29 -2.10 4.26 3.82
C LEU A 29 -1.89 2.76 4.12
N ALA A 30 -0.64 2.30 4.24
CA ALA A 30 -0.33 0.95 4.64
C ALA A 30 -0.82 0.64 6.06
N VAL A 31 -0.56 1.55 7.01
CA VAL A 31 -1.02 1.42 8.41
C VAL A 31 -2.54 1.45 8.49
N CYS A 32 -3.21 2.39 7.82
CA CYS A 32 -4.67 2.45 7.77
C CYS A 32 -5.26 1.15 7.18
N SER A 33 -4.67 0.64 6.10
CA SER A 33 -5.12 -0.62 5.48
C SER A 33 -4.91 -1.81 6.41
N GLY A 34 -3.76 -1.89 7.08
CA GLY A 34 -3.49 -2.93 8.07
C GLY A 34 -4.45 -2.87 9.26
N TYR A 35 -4.80 -1.67 9.72
CA TYR A 35 -5.80 -1.48 10.76
C TYR A 35 -7.21 -1.91 10.31
N MET A 36 -7.60 -1.58 9.08
CA MET A 36 -8.87 -2.06 8.50
C MET A 36 -8.90 -3.58 8.35
N ALA A 37 -7.77 -4.20 8.01
CA ALA A 37 -7.63 -5.66 7.99
C ALA A 37 -7.85 -6.25 9.39
N TYR A 38 -7.25 -5.67 10.43
CA TYR A 38 -7.48 -6.08 11.81
C TYR A 38 -8.97 -5.97 12.22
N LEU A 39 -9.61 -4.83 11.93
CA LEU A 39 -11.03 -4.66 12.21
C LEU A 39 -11.91 -5.65 11.43
N ALA A 40 -11.53 -6.00 10.20
CA ALA A 40 -12.21 -7.03 9.43
C ALA A 40 -12.07 -8.41 10.09
N SER A 41 -10.91 -8.76 10.64
CA SER A 41 -10.73 -10.02 11.37
C SER A 41 -11.54 -10.10 12.66
N GLU A 42 -11.85 -8.96 13.28
CA GLU A 42 -12.74 -8.87 14.46
C GLU A 42 -14.23 -8.87 14.07
N GLY A 43 -14.57 -9.00 12.78
CA GLY A 43 -15.94 -9.11 12.32
C GLY A 43 -16.68 -7.78 12.17
N LEU A 44 -15.98 -6.64 12.05
CA LEU A 44 -16.64 -5.33 11.83
C LEU A 44 -17.59 -5.34 10.63
N PHE A 45 -17.31 -6.17 9.62
CA PHE A 45 -18.06 -6.25 8.37
C PHE A 45 -19.01 -7.45 8.29
N SER A 46 -19.17 -8.26 9.34
CA SER A 46 -19.95 -9.51 9.30
C SER A 46 -21.45 -9.32 9.05
N GLY A 47 -21.96 -8.08 9.11
CA GLY A 47 -23.34 -7.72 8.80
C GLY A 47 -23.52 -7.12 7.40
N TRP A 48 -22.47 -7.04 6.59
CA TRP A 48 -22.55 -6.49 5.24
C TRP A 48 -23.03 -7.56 4.28
N ASN A 49 -23.95 -7.19 3.37
CA ASN A 49 -24.33 -8.09 2.28
C ASN A 49 -23.25 -8.05 1.20
N ILE A 50 -22.24 -8.91 1.35
CA ILE A 50 -21.11 -9.02 0.43
C ILE A 50 -21.48 -10.04 -0.64
N GLU A 51 -21.80 -9.57 -1.84
CA GLU A 51 -21.98 -10.42 -3.01
C GLU A 51 -20.62 -10.67 -3.67
N ILE A 52 -20.20 -11.94 -3.73
CA ILE A 52 -19.00 -12.38 -4.43
C ILE A 52 -19.43 -12.98 -5.78
N ASP A 53 -18.66 -12.70 -6.82
CA ASP A 53 -18.89 -13.27 -8.15
C ASP A 53 -18.80 -14.81 -8.10
N SER A 54 -19.71 -15.50 -8.81
CA SER A 54 -19.77 -16.96 -8.84
C SER A 54 -18.45 -17.60 -9.32
N ASP A 55 -17.72 -16.91 -10.21
CA ASP A 55 -16.43 -17.39 -10.69
C ASP A 55 -15.36 -17.40 -9.59
N LEU A 56 -15.40 -16.40 -8.69
CA LEU A 56 -14.51 -16.30 -7.53
C LEU A 56 -14.86 -17.35 -6.47
N GLU A 57 -16.15 -17.61 -6.27
CA GLU A 57 -16.63 -18.67 -5.38
C GLU A 57 -16.19 -20.06 -5.87
N GLN A 58 -16.22 -20.29 -7.19
CA GLN A 58 -15.75 -21.54 -7.78
C GLN A 58 -14.22 -21.73 -7.65
N LEU A 59 -13.44 -20.65 -7.76
CA LEU A 59 -11.99 -20.69 -7.59
C LEU A 59 -11.57 -20.85 -6.13
N PHE A 60 -12.34 -20.31 -5.18
CA PHE A 60 -12.04 -20.31 -3.75
C PHE A 60 -13.26 -20.75 -2.90
N PRO A 61 -13.71 -22.02 -3.03
CA PRO A 61 -14.97 -22.49 -2.45
C PRO A 61 -14.98 -22.57 -0.91
N GLY A 62 -13.84 -22.37 -0.26
CA GLY A 62 -13.71 -22.41 1.21
C GLY A 62 -13.58 -21.03 1.86
N VAL A 63 -13.61 -19.95 1.09
CA VAL A 63 -13.40 -18.59 1.61
C VAL A 63 -14.76 -17.93 1.86
N SER A 64 -15.01 -17.57 3.12
CA SER A 64 -16.23 -16.83 3.45
C SER A 64 -16.21 -15.42 2.82
N PRO A 65 -17.37 -14.86 2.42
CA PRO A 65 -17.49 -13.51 1.90
C PRO A 65 -16.78 -12.45 2.77
N ASP A 66 -16.89 -12.56 4.10
CA ASP A 66 -16.25 -11.65 5.05
C ASP A 66 -14.72 -11.68 4.99
N SER A 67 -14.15 -12.86 4.71
CA SER A 67 -12.69 -13.03 4.60
C SER A 67 -12.12 -12.29 3.38
N TRP A 68 -12.93 -12.02 2.35
CA TRP A 68 -12.48 -11.24 1.19
C TRP A 68 -12.14 -9.80 1.54
N ILE A 69 -12.88 -9.20 2.47
CA ILE A 69 -12.60 -7.83 2.94
C ILE A 69 -11.24 -7.81 3.67
N LEU A 70 -10.99 -8.80 4.52
CA LEU A 70 -9.69 -8.97 5.18
C LEU A 70 -8.56 -9.08 4.15
N TYR A 71 -8.71 -9.96 3.15
CA TYR A 71 -7.70 -10.16 2.12
C TYR A 71 -7.49 -8.93 1.24
N LEU A 72 -8.55 -8.17 0.95
CA LEU A 72 -8.46 -6.92 0.20
C LEU A 72 -7.62 -5.89 0.96
N PHE A 73 -7.90 -5.66 2.24
CA PHE A 73 -7.14 -4.70 3.03
C PHE A 73 -5.69 -5.14 3.30
N LEU A 74 -5.47 -6.45 3.50
CA LEU A 74 -4.14 -7.02 3.62
C LEU A 74 -3.34 -6.82 2.32
N GLY A 75 -3.96 -7.10 1.17
CA GLY A 75 -3.36 -6.89 -0.15
C GLY A 75 -3.03 -5.42 -0.41
N LEU A 76 -3.90 -4.50 -0.02
CA LEU A 76 -3.65 -3.06 -0.10
C LEU A 76 -2.47 -2.64 0.78
N ALA A 77 -2.40 -3.11 2.03
CA ALA A 77 -1.29 -2.80 2.93
C ALA A 77 0.06 -3.26 2.34
N VAL A 78 0.12 -4.50 1.83
CA VAL A 78 1.32 -5.04 1.17
C VAL A 78 1.66 -4.23 -0.08
N LYS A 79 0.68 -3.86 -0.90
CA LYS A 79 0.89 -3.04 -2.10
C LYS A 79 1.48 -1.68 -1.77
N PHE A 80 1.01 -1.01 -0.72
CA PHE A 80 1.56 0.29 -0.30
C PHE A 80 2.99 0.16 0.23
N LEU A 81 3.29 -0.88 1.02
CA LEU A 81 4.65 -1.16 1.48
C LEU A 81 5.61 -1.47 0.32
N PHE A 82 5.14 -2.21 -0.69
CA PHE A 82 5.91 -2.50 -1.89
C PHE A 82 6.26 -1.21 -2.65
N TRP A 83 5.28 -0.34 -2.88
CA TRP A 83 5.53 0.96 -3.51
C TRP A 83 6.42 1.87 -2.67
N PHE A 84 6.28 1.84 -1.34
CA PHE A 84 7.19 2.55 -0.44
C PHE A 84 8.64 2.08 -0.64
N GLY A 85 8.86 0.77 -0.73
CA GLY A 85 10.17 0.18 -1.04
C GLY A 85 10.73 0.66 -2.38
N ILE A 86 9.90 0.73 -3.42
CA ILE A 86 10.30 1.26 -4.74
C ILE A 86 10.71 2.74 -4.63
N LEU A 87 9.91 3.58 -3.95
CA LEU A 87 10.22 5.00 -3.79
C LEU A 87 11.47 5.22 -2.94
N ALA A 88 11.68 4.43 -1.88
CA ALA A 88 12.88 4.48 -1.06
C ALA A 88 14.13 4.05 -1.85
N TRP A 89 14.00 3.06 -2.73
CA TRP A 89 15.07 2.67 -3.65
C TRP A 89 15.37 3.76 -4.68
N LEU A 90 14.33 4.43 -5.21
CA LEU A 90 14.48 5.53 -6.16
C LEU A 90 15.14 6.75 -5.51
N GLU A 91 14.80 7.08 -4.26
CA GLU A 91 15.45 8.17 -3.51
C GLU A 91 16.96 7.94 -3.35
N ARG A 92 17.41 6.69 -3.16
CA ARG A 92 18.85 6.38 -3.07
C ARG A 92 19.62 6.61 -4.38
N LYS A 93 18.93 6.68 -5.51
CA LYS A 93 19.52 6.87 -6.83
C LYS A 93 19.58 8.34 -7.27
N ILE A 94 18.92 9.24 -6.55
CA ILE A 94 18.85 10.69 -6.81
C ILE A 94 19.71 11.42 -5.78
#